data_AF-A0A1Y0MN36-F1
#
_entry.id   AF-A0A1Y0MN36-F1
#
_cell.length_a   1.000
_cell.length_b   1.000
_cell.length_c   1.000
_cell.angle_alpha   90.00
_cell.angle_beta   90.00
_cell.angle_gamma   90.00
#
_symmetry.space_group_name_H-M   'P 1'
#
loop_
_entity.id
_entity.type
_entity.pdbx_description
1 polymer ?
#
loop_
_entity_poly.entity_id
_entity_poly.type
_entity_poly.pdbx_seq_one_letter_code
_entity_poly.pdbx_strand_id
1 'polypeptide(L)'
;MKKLYPALIIAAAILTSCSDNENYEGLDAKTFTVNEKVVDLDGKSDPEICAVTDLIAGQNYTAGVVEVAADSENLYVTYRTSGNWVLGQTHLYLGTLEGVPQNEPGNPRVGHFPYQASHSAGTNEVTYTMPINDIDDCFYAAAHAVVYLTDDAGNVISSETAWGDGVAMAGKNWATVSEFCKTGCTNDDNDSIGGPIRRR
;
A
#
# COMPACT_ATOMS: atom_id res chain seq x y z
N MET A 1 -27.16 -72.56 -59.85
CA MET A 1 -26.09 -72.30 -60.84
C MET A 1 -25.23 -71.16 -60.32
N LYS A 2 -23.90 -71.38 -60.28
CA LYS A 2 -22.78 -70.41 -60.15
C LYS A 2 -22.71 -69.61 -58.83
N LYS A 3 -21.92 -70.09 -57.85
CA LYS A 3 -20.48 -69.80 -57.61
C LYS A 3 -20.26 -68.39 -57.03
N LEU A 4 -19.56 -68.30 -55.89
CA LEU A 4 -18.24 -67.64 -55.75
C LEU A 4 -17.95 -67.34 -54.26
N TYR A 5 -16.86 -67.91 -53.76
CA TYR A 5 -16.14 -67.42 -52.57
C TYR A 5 -15.12 -66.36 -53.01
N PRO A 6 -14.84 -65.36 -52.17
CA PRO A 6 -13.45 -64.94 -51.94
C PRO A 6 -13.18 -64.88 -50.43
N ALA A 7 -12.18 -65.58 -49.89
CA ALA A 7 -10.75 -65.29 -50.00
C ALA A 7 -10.38 -63.94 -49.34
N LEU A 8 -10.11 -64.02 -48.04
CA LEU A 8 -8.96 -63.46 -47.32
C LEU A 8 -8.20 -62.32 -48.04
N ILE A 9 -8.30 -61.10 -47.50
CA ILE A 9 -7.19 -60.13 -47.53
C ILE A 9 -6.84 -59.83 -46.07
N ILE A 10 -5.75 -60.47 -45.62
CA ILE A 10 -5.00 -60.04 -44.45
C ILE A 10 -3.97 -59.04 -44.96
N ALA A 11 -4.03 -57.81 -44.46
CA ALA A 11 -2.87 -56.92 -44.38
C ALA A 11 -2.91 -56.25 -43.01
N ALA A 12 -2.09 -56.77 -42.10
CA ALA A 12 -1.83 -56.23 -40.79
C ALA A 12 -0.68 -55.20 -40.86
N ALA A 13 -0.85 -54.08 -40.16
CA ALA A 13 0.20 -53.21 -39.60
C ALA A 13 -0.53 -52.26 -38.61
N ILE A 14 -0.74 -52.64 -37.34
CA ILE A 14 0.13 -52.33 -36.18
C ILE A 14 0.57 -50.85 -36.25
N LEU A 15 0.12 -49.96 -35.35
CA LEU A 15 0.85 -49.63 -34.12
C LEU A 15 -0.06 -48.97 -33.08
N THR A 16 0.13 -49.46 -31.86
CA THR A 16 -0.39 -49.03 -30.56
C THR A 16 -0.01 -47.58 -30.21
N SER A 17 -0.92 -46.84 -29.57
CA SER A 17 -0.52 -45.87 -28.54
C SER A 17 -1.66 -45.58 -27.55
N CYS A 18 -1.35 -45.91 -26.30
CA CYS A 18 -1.92 -45.65 -24.97
C CYS A 18 -3.34 -45.08 -24.81
N SER A 19 -4.19 -45.88 -24.17
CA SER A 19 -5.21 -45.41 -23.23
C SER A 19 -4.55 -45.27 -21.88
N ASP A 20 -4.16 -44.05 -21.49
CA ASP A 20 -3.85 -43.73 -20.09
C ASP A 20 -5.07 -43.03 -19.50
N ASN A 21 -5.91 -43.83 -18.85
CA ASN A 21 -6.97 -43.39 -17.96
C ASN A 21 -6.38 -43.25 -16.55
N GLU A 22 -5.74 -42.11 -16.29
CA GLU A 22 -5.33 -41.74 -14.94
C GLU A 22 -6.33 -40.75 -14.32
N ASN A 23 -7.08 -41.28 -13.35
CA ASN A 23 -7.89 -40.51 -12.43
C ASN A 23 -6.95 -39.85 -11.40
N TYR A 24 -6.49 -38.63 -11.69
CA TYR A 24 -5.79 -37.80 -10.70
C TYR A 24 -6.82 -37.01 -9.92
N GLU A 25 -7.01 -37.39 -8.65
CA GLU A 25 -7.78 -36.61 -7.71
C GLU A 25 -7.05 -35.31 -7.36
N GLY A 26 -7.67 -34.20 -7.78
CA GLY A 26 -7.69 -32.89 -7.15
C GLY A 26 -6.44 -32.41 -6.41
N LEU A 27 -5.47 -31.86 -7.14
CA LEU A 27 -4.70 -30.73 -6.62
C LEU A 27 -5.47 -29.45 -6.97
N ASP A 28 -5.89 -28.73 -5.93
CA ASP A 28 -6.56 -27.43 -6.01
C ASP A 28 -5.68 -26.47 -6.83
N ALA A 29 -6.01 -26.32 -8.12
CA ALA A 29 -5.35 -25.34 -8.97
C ALA A 29 -5.73 -23.96 -8.45
N LYS A 30 -4.86 -23.38 -7.62
CA LYS A 30 -5.03 -22.03 -7.09
C LYS A 30 -5.21 -21.08 -8.28
N THR A 31 -6.45 -20.66 -8.51
CA THR A 31 -6.78 -19.73 -9.59
C THR A 31 -6.15 -18.39 -9.23
N PHE A 32 -5.20 -17.93 -10.04
CA PHE A 32 -4.69 -16.58 -9.95
C PHE A 32 -5.18 -15.79 -11.16
N THR A 33 -5.59 -14.55 -10.91
CA THR A 33 -5.91 -13.60 -11.97
C THR A 33 -4.66 -12.81 -12.25
N VAL A 34 -4.18 -12.86 -13.49
CA VAL A 34 -3.17 -11.92 -13.98
C VAL A 34 -3.93 -10.68 -14.44
N ASN A 35 -3.67 -9.54 -13.79
CA ASN A 35 -4.11 -8.24 -14.28
C ASN A 35 -2.94 -7.63 -15.04
N GLU A 36 -3.05 -7.57 -16.37
CA GLU A 36 -2.10 -6.87 -17.21
C GLU A 36 -2.47 -5.39 -17.24
N LYS A 37 -1.51 -4.53 -16.88
CA LYS A 37 -1.67 -3.08 -16.96
C LYS A 37 -1.01 -2.58 -18.23
N VAL A 38 -1.82 -2.00 -19.12
CA VAL A 38 -1.29 -1.34 -20.32
C VAL A 38 -0.68 -0.02 -19.85
N VAL A 39 0.60 0.20 -20.18
CA VAL A 39 1.28 1.48 -19.94
C VAL A 39 0.54 2.55 -20.72
N ASP A 40 0.02 3.56 -20.02
CA ASP A 40 -0.66 4.67 -20.67
C ASP A 40 0.39 5.51 -21.44
N LEU A 41 0.30 5.48 -22.77
CA LEU A 41 1.24 6.18 -23.67
C LEU A 41 0.98 7.69 -23.71
N ASP A 42 -0.04 8.16 -22.98
CA ASP A 42 -0.36 9.59 -22.81
C ASP A 42 0.64 10.32 -21.89
N GLY A 43 1.65 9.62 -21.35
CA GLY A 43 2.75 10.22 -20.58
C GLY A 43 2.37 10.59 -19.15
N LYS A 44 1.16 10.25 -18.70
CA LYS A 44 0.79 10.24 -17.28
C LYS A 44 1.15 8.88 -16.70
N SER A 45 2.28 8.82 -16.00
CA SER A 45 2.60 7.67 -15.16
C SER A 45 1.56 7.56 -14.06
N ASP A 46 1.08 6.35 -13.76
CA ASP A 46 0.29 6.16 -12.55
C ASP A 46 1.15 6.44 -11.30
N PRO A 47 0.53 6.85 -10.18
CA PRO A 47 1.25 7.05 -8.94
C PRO A 47 1.97 5.77 -8.51
N GLU A 48 3.28 5.87 -8.34
CA GLU A 48 4.15 4.81 -7.86
C GLU A 48 4.37 4.98 -6.35
N ILE A 49 4.23 3.89 -5.60
CA ILE A 49 4.40 3.91 -4.15
C ILE A 49 5.89 4.07 -3.81
N CYS A 50 6.21 5.17 -3.15
CA CYS A 50 7.55 5.47 -2.67
C CYS A 50 7.88 4.73 -1.37
N ALA A 51 6.90 4.71 -0.46
CA ALA A 51 7.08 4.16 0.87
C ALA A 51 5.74 3.95 1.58
N VAL A 52 5.75 3.01 2.53
CA VAL A 52 4.62 2.75 3.41
C VAL A 52 5.16 2.66 4.84
N THR A 53 4.47 3.30 5.78
CA THR A 53 4.75 3.17 7.21
C THR A 53 3.47 2.84 7.97
N ASP A 54 3.59 2.14 9.08
CA ASP A 54 2.43 1.81 9.92
C ASP A 54 1.86 3.06 10.58
N LEU A 55 0.54 3.16 10.70
CA LEU A 55 -0.12 4.18 11.51
C LEU A 55 -0.35 3.63 12.92
N ILE A 56 0.52 4.01 13.86
CA ILE A 56 0.54 3.47 15.22
C ILE A 56 -0.36 4.30 16.13
N ALA A 57 -1.48 3.73 16.57
CA ALA A 57 -2.42 4.29 17.52
C ALA A 57 -2.03 3.99 18.98
N GLY A 58 -2.09 5.01 19.83
CA GLY A 58 -1.87 4.90 21.27
C GLY A 58 -0.53 4.26 21.66
N GLN A 59 0.49 4.35 20.80
CA GLN A 59 1.82 3.70 20.92
C GLN A 59 1.82 2.16 20.85
N ASN A 60 0.68 1.50 20.67
CA ASN A 60 0.56 0.05 20.88
C ASN A 60 -0.12 -0.71 19.75
N TYR A 61 -0.93 -0.04 18.92
CA TYR A 61 -1.77 -0.71 17.92
C TYR A 61 -1.50 -0.19 16.52
N THR A 62 -1.30 -1.07 15.55
CA THR A 62 -1.32 -0.68 14.14
C THR A 62 -2.78 -0.45 13.73
N ALA A 63 -3.17 0.81 13.57
CA ALA A 63 -4.51 1.20 13.14
C ALA A 63 -4.65 1.21 11.61
N GLY A 64 -3.54 1.14 10.88
CA GLY A 64 -3.52 1.27 9.44
C GLY A 64 -2.11 1.57 8.93
N VAL A 65 -2.04 2.30 7.82
CA VAL A 65 -0.80 2.73 7.19
C VAL A 65 -0.88 4.20 6.75
N VAL A 66 0.28 4.81 6.61
CA VAL A 66 0.50 6.03 5.83
C VAL A 66 1.36 5.65 4.62
N GLU A 67 0.82 5.89 3.43
CA GLU A 67 1.44 5.56 2.14
C GLU A 67 1.82 6.85 1.43
N VAL A 68 3.05 6.92 0.93
CA VAL A 68 3.54 8.00 0.09
C VAL A 68 3.70 7.45 -1.32
N ALA A 69 3.06 8.08 -2.30
CA ALA A 69 3.17 7.73 -3.71
C ALA A 69 3.39 8.99 -4.55
N ALA A 70 3.94 8.86 -5.76
CA ALA A 70 4.16 10.00 -6.65
C ALA A 70 3.98 9.63 -8.13
N ASP A 71 3.55 10.59 -8.93
CA ASP A 71 3.61 10.54 -10.39
C ASP A 71 4.45 11.72 -10.93
N SER A 72 4.41 11.96 -12.25
CA SER A 72 5.16 13.05 -12.88
C SER A 72 4.71 14.46 -12.49
N GLU A 73 3.52 14.61 -11.89
CA GLU A 73 2.91 15.91 -11.56
C GLU A 73 2.73 16.09 -10.04
N ASN A 74 2.43 15.02 -9.29
CA ASN A 74 1.94 15.09 -7.93
C ASN A 74 2.61 14.10 -6.98
N LEU A 75 2.70 14.50 -5.72
CA LEU A 75 2.93 13.64 -4.56
C LEU A 75 1.58 13.37 -3.88
N TYR A 76 1.39 12.14 -3.41
CA TYR A 76 0.21 11.66 -2.72
C TYR A 76 0.61 11.12 -1.36
N VAL A 77 -0.09 11.54 -0.30
CA VAL A 77 0.05 10.97 1.04
C VAL A 77 -1.31 10.46 1.49
N THR A 78 -1.43 9.14 1.59
CA THR A 78 -2.68 8.45 1.90
C THR A 78 -2.62 7.87 3.30
N TYR A 79 -3.54 8.31 4.16
CA TYR A 79 -3.87 7.64 5.43
C TYR A 79 -4.90 6.57 5.13
N ARG A 80 -4.64 5.33 5.53
CA ARG A 80 -5.59 4.23 5.34
C ARG A 80 -5.66 3.37 6.58
N THR A 81 -6.82 3.33 7.23
CA THR A 81 -7.05 2.49 8.42
C THR A 81 -7.41 1.06 8.03
N SER A 82 -7.28 0.14 8.99
CA SER A 82 -7.57 -1.28 8.82
C SER A 82 -8.38 -1.84 9.99
N GLY A 83 -9.10 -2.94 9.74
CA GLY A 83 -10.01 -3.52 10.74
C GLY A 83 -11.13 -2.55 11.10
N ASN A 84 -11.41 -2.40 12.40
CA ASN A 84 -12.46 -1.52 12.90
C ASN A 84 -11.94 -0.11 13.26
N TRP A 85 -10.73 0.26 12.83
CA TRP A 85 -10.22 1.61 13.02
C TRP A 85 -10.77 2.54 11.94
N VAL A 86 -11.21 3.74 12.34
CA VAL A 86 -11.68 4.80 11.46
C VAL A 86 -10.95 6.11 11.77
N LEU A 87 -10.79 6.97 10.77
CA LEU A 87 -10.15 8.29 10.85
C LEU A 87 -11.15 9.34 11.34
N GLY A 88 -10.77 10.11 12.37
CA GLY A 88 -11.50 11.27 12.85
C GLY A 88 -10.91 12.59 12.36
N GLN A 89 -9.58 12.73 12.47
CA GLN A 89 -8.84 13.91 12.00
C GLN A 89 -7.48 13.46 11.50
N THR A 90 -6.93 14.17 10.51
CA THR A 90 -5.56 13.98 10.04
C THR A 90 -4.83 15.32 10.04
N HIS A 91 -3.55 15.29 10.40
CA HIS A 91 -2.64 16.42 10.41
C HIS A 91 -1.32 15.96 9.79
N LEU A 92 -0.88 16.63 8.73
CA LEU A 92 0.29 16.27 7.96
C LEU A 92 1.22 17.48 7.81
N TYR A 93 2.48 17.27 8.15
CA TYR A 93 3.58 18.15 7.77
C TYR A 93 4.48 17.42 6.77
N LEU A 94 4.91 18.13 5.73
CA LEU A 94 5.91 17.70 4.74
C LEU A 94 6.95 18.82 4.60
N GLY A 95 8.23 18.52 4.74
CA GLY A 95 9.31 19.50 4.60
C GLY A 95 10.57 19.13 5.36
N THR A 96 11.33 20.12 5.83
CA THR A 96 12.53 19.88 6.63
C THR A 96 12.19 19.52 8.08
N LEU A 97 13.05 18.78 8.76
CA LEU A 97 12.84 18.44 10.17
C LEU A 97 12.73 19.69 11.06
N GLU A 98 13.52 20.73 10.77
CA GLU A 98 13.49 22.01 11.50
C GLU A 98 12.22 22.83 11.24
N GLY A 99 11.54 22.59 10.12
CA GLY A 99 10.33 23.28 9.75
C GLY A 99 9.06 22.72 10.40
N VAL A 100 9.14 21.58 11.10
CA VAL A 100 8.00 21.01 11.84
C VAL A 100 7.53 22.02 12.89
N PRO A 101 6.26 22.47 12.88
CA PRO A 101 5.75 23.36 13.91
C PRO A 101 5.85 22.72 15.30
N GLN A 102 6.64 23.30 16.21
CA GLN A 102 6.91 22.76 17.54
C GLN A 102 6.70 23.80 18.66
N ASN A 103 6.54 23.35 19.91
CA ASN A 103 6.64 24.18 21.10
C ASN A 103 8.10 24.26 21.60
N GLU A 104 8.37 25.11 22.59
CA GLU A 104 9.75 25.30 23.09
C GLU A 104 10.43 23.99 23.55
N PRO A 105 9.73 23.03 24.20
CA PRO A 105 10.31 21.72 24.48
C PRO A 105 10.56 20.81 23.27
N GLY A 106 10.15 21.19 22.05
CA GLY A 106 10.29 20.39 20.82
C GLY A 106 9.09 19.52 20.48
N ASN A 107 7.99 19.56 21.25
CA ASN A 107 6.80 18.77 20.90
C ASN A 107 6.09 19.40 19.70
N PRO A 108 5.66 18.61 18.71
CA PRO A 108 4.85 19.09 17.61
C PRO A 108 3.57 19.80 18.05
N ARG A 109 3.26 20.92 17.39
CA ARG A 109 1.99 21.63 17.45
C ARG A 109 1.11 21.15 16.29
N VAL A 110 0.51 19.97 16.42
CA VAL A 110 -0.22 19.31 15.33
C VAL A 110 -1.29 20.18 14.66
N GLY A 111 -2.01 21.02 15.43
CA GLY A 111 -3.02 21.95 14.89
C GLY A 111 -2.45 23.15 14.10
N HIS A 112 -1.13 23.24 13.97
CA HIS A 112 -0.42 24.20 13.12
C HIS A 112 0.19 23.53 11.88
N PHE A 113 -0.05 22.24 11.65
CA PHE A 113 0.45 21.56 10.46
C PHE A 113 -0.24 22.13 9.21
N PRO A 114 0.49 22.34 8.10
CA PRO A 114 -0.06 22.99 6.91
C PRO A 114 -1.24 22.25 6.28
N TYR A 115 -1.25 20.93 6.39
CA TYR A 115 -2.29 20.08 5.84
C TYR A 115 -3.06 19.41 6.97
N GLN A 116 -4.36 19.70 7.08
CA GLN A 116 -5.18 19.09 8.13
C GLN A 116 -6.65 19.04 7.71
N ALA A 117 -7.37 18.04 8.21
CA ALA A 117 -8.79 17.87 7.94
C ALA A 117 -9.48 17.13 9.08
N SER A 118 -10.79 17.40 9.25
CA SER A 118 -11.70 16.59 10.05
C SER A 118 -12.58 15.75 9.12
N HIS A 119 -12.87 14.53 9.53
CA HIS A 119 -13.51 13.52 8.69
C HIS A 119 -14.88 13.12 9.22
N SER A 120 -15.74 12.65 8.31
CA SER A 120 -17.02 12.04 8.67
C SER A 120 -16.80 10.72 9.41
N ALA A 121 -17.80 10.32 10.21
CA ALA A 121 -17.76 9.01 10.87
C ALA A 121 -17.65 7.88 9.83
N GLY A 122 -16.79 6.89 10.12
CA GLY A 122 -16.56 5.74 9.24
C GLY A 122 -15.55 5.98 8.10
N THR A 123 -14.92 7.16 8.01
CA THR A 123 -13.87 7.41 7.03
C THR A 123 -12.66 6.52 7.30
N ASN A 124 -12.23 5.74 6.31
CA ASN A 124 -11.08 4.82 6.44
C ASN A 124 -9.91 5.15 5.53
N GLU A 125 -10.08 6.09 4.60
CA GLU A 125 -9.04 6.48 3.66
C GLU A 125 -9.14 7.98 3.38
N VAL A 126 -7.99 8.66 3.42
CA VAL A 126 -7.84 10.09 3.12
C VAL A 126 -6.52 10.30 2.40
N THR A 127 -6.58 10.93 1.23
CA THR A 127 -5.39 11.27 0.44
C THR A 127 -5.20 12.78 0.36
N TYR A 128 -3.99 13.23 0.68
CA TYR A 128 -3.52 14.57 0.37
C TYR A 128 -2.74 14.53 -0.94
N THR A 129 -3.05 15.44 -1.85
CA THR A 129 -2.37 15.59 -3.14
C THR A 129 -1.71 16.96 -3.19
N MET A 130 -0.42 16.99 -3.53
CA MET A 130 0.35 18.22 -3.67
C MET A 130 1.16 18.17 -4.97
N PRO A 131 1.41 19.31 -5.63
CA PRO A 131 2.33 19.35 -6.76
C PRO A 131 3.71 18.84 -6.34
N ILE A 132 4.28 17.91 -7.09
CA ILE A 132 5.57 17.27 -6.72
C ILE A 132 6.74 18.27 -6.72
N ASN A 133 6.61 19.36 -7.48
CA ASN A 133 7.61 20.43 -7.56
C ASN A 133 7.59 21.39 -6.35
N ASP A 134 6.56 21.32 -5.51
CA ASP A 134 6.46 22.14 -4.28
C ASP A 134 7.11 21.46 -3.07
N ILE A 135 7.54 20.20 -3.22
CA ILE A 135 8.15 19.39 -2.17
C ILE A 135 9.63 19.17 -2.52
N ASP A 136 10.52 19.18 -1.52
CA ASP A 136 11.93 18.85 -1.72
C ASP A 136 12.12 17.38 -2.13
N ASP A 137 13.25 17.05 -2.77
CA ASP A 137 13.50 15.67 -3.24
C ASP A 137 13.56 14.65 -2.11
N CYS A 138 14.12 15.03 -0.97
CA CYS A 138 13.98 14.29 0.28
C CYS A 138 13.33 15.22 1.32
N PHE A 139 12.36 14.70 2.05
CA PHE A 139 11.57 15.44 3.01
C PHE A 139 11.18 14.57 4.19
N TYR A 140 10.89 15.22 5.31
CA TYR A 140 10.32 14.61 6.50
C TYR A 140 8.80 14.70 6.43
N ALA A 141 8.11 13.58 6.67
CA ALA A 141 6.68 13.57 6.92
C ALA A 141 6.40 13.31 8.39
N ALA A 142 5.69 14.24 9.03
CA ALA A 142 5.12 14.07 10.36
C ALA A 142 3.62 13.84 10.18
N ALA A 143 3.22 12.56 10.20
CA ALA A 143 1.86 12.14 9.90
C ALA A 143 1.13 11.79 11.19
N HIS A 144 0.16 12.61 11.58
CA HIS A 144 -0.61 12.47 12.81
C HIS A 144 -2.10 12.27 12.48
N ALA A 145 -2.78 11.42 13.25
CA ALA A 145 -4.21 11.24 13.15
C ALA A 145 -4.88 11.14 14.53
N VAL A 146 -6.15 11.51 14.58
CA VAL A 146 -7.07 11.04 15.63
C VAL A 146 -7.84 9.88 15.01
N VAL A 147 -7.81 8.73 15.67
CA VAL A 147 -8.46 7.50 15.21
C VAL A 147 -9.45 7.00 16.26
N TYR A 148 -10.47 6.29 15.80
CA TYR A 148 -11.46 5.65 16.65
C TYR A 148 -11.52 4.17 16.33
N LEU A 149 -11.54 3.33 17.37
CA LEU A 149 -11.87 1.91 17.22
C LEU A 149 -13.38 1.75 17.36
N THR A 150 -14.02 1.04 16.45
CA THR A 150 -15.45 0.77 16.49
C THR A 150 -15.77 -0.70 16.79
N ASP A 151 -16.98 -0.95 17.27
CA ASP A 151 -17.58 -2.29 17.25
C ASP A 151 -18.21 -2.60 15.87
N ASP A 152 -18.75 -3.80 15.70
CA ASP A 152 -19.39 -4.25 14.46
C ASP A 152 -20.69 -3.48 14.14
N ALA A 153 -21.27 -2.77 15.12
CA ALA A 153 -22.42 -1.90 14.93
C ALA A 153 -22.02 -0.45 14.57
N GLY A 154 -20.71 -0.17 14.48
CA GLY A 154 -20.17 1.16 14.16
C GLY A 154 -20.11 2.12 15.34
N ASN A 155 -20.32 1.65 16.57
CA ASN A 155 -20.18 2.49 17.76
C ASN A 155 -18.71 2.65 18.11
N VAL A 156 -18.29 3.88 18.47
CA VAL A 156 -16.92 4.14 18.95
C VAL A 156 -16.74 3.52 20.33
N ILE A 157 -15.77 2.62 20.46
CA ILE A 157 -15.39 1.95 21.71
C ILE A 157 -14.03 2.41 22.25
N SER A 158 -13.20 3.03 21.42
CA SER A 158 -11.97 3.70 21.86
C SER A 158 -11.62 4.89 20.96
N SER A 159 -10.86 5.84 21.50
CA SER A 159 -10.28 6.97 20.77
C SER A 159 -8.81 7.09 21.11
N GLU A 160 -7.97 7.20 20.08
CA GLU A 160 -6.52 7.30 20.23
C GLU A 160 -5.96 8.39 19.31
N THR A 161 -4.81 8.96 19.68
CA THR A 161 -3.96 9.62 18.69
C THR A 161 -3.09 8.58 18.01
N ALA A 162 -2.77 8.78 16.74
CA ALA A 162 -1.89 7.92 15.98
C ALA A 162 -0.81 8.72 15.26
N TRP A 163 0.36 8.11 15.08
CA TRP A 163 1.46 8.64 14.29
C TRP A 163 1.94 7.61 13.28
N GLY A 164 2.35 8.06 12.09
CA GLY A 164 3.09 7.20 11.17
C GLY A 164 4.41 6.74 11.83
N ASP A 165 4.72 5.45 11.78
CA ASP A 165 5.95 4.90 12.38
C ASP A 165 7.17 5.60 11.78
N GLY A 166 8.18 5.79 12.63
CA GLY A 166 9.33 6.63 12.31
C GLY A 166 10.26 6.88 13.49
N VAL A 167 11.16 7.84 13.32
CA VAL A 167 12.09 8.29 14.36
C VAL A 167 11.34 9.20 15.33
N ALA A 168 11.59 9.02 16.63
CA ALA A 168 10.99 9.87 17.66
C ALA A 168 11.44 11.34 17.48
N MET A 169 10.48 12.26 17.54
CA MET A 169 10.77 13.69 17.59
C MET A 169 11.19 14.11 19.00
N ALA A 170 11.82 15.29 19.08
CA ALA A 170 12.18 15.89 20.35
C ALA A 170 10.95 16.18 21.24
N GLY A 171 11.19 16.36 22.53
CA GLY A 171 10.16 16.69 23.51
C GLY A 171 9.82 15.54 24.45
N LYS A 172 8.60 15.57 24.98
CA LYS A 172 8.10 14.65 26.02
C LYS A 172 6.90 13.85 25.54
N ASN A 173 6.46 14.03 24.31
CA ASN A 173 5.44 13.20 23.68
C ASN A 173 6.09 12.07 22.86
N TRP A 174 5.26 11.22 22.28
CA TRP A 174 5.68 10.04 21.52
C TRP A 174 5.59 10.26 20.01
N ALA A 175 5.59 11.52 19.58
CA ALA A 175 5.41 11.85 18.18
C ALA A 175 6.60 11.39 17.34
N THR A 176 6.34 10.90 16.14
CA THR A 176 7.35 10.35 15.22
C THR A 176 7.33 11.05 13.88
N VAL A 177 8.46 10.99 13.19
CA VAL A 177 8.66 11.54 11.85
C VAL A 177 9.45 10.55 11.00
N SER A 178 9.15 10.49 9.71
CA SER A 178 9.85 9.63 8.77
C SER A 178 10.40 10.43 7.60
N GLU A 179 11.62 10.09 7.18
CA GLU A 179 12.27 10.68 6.00
C GLU A 179 11.90 9.86 4.76
N PHE A 180 11.52 10.57 3.69
CA PHE A 180 11.14 10.01 2.41
C PHE A 180 11.90 10.74 1.30
N CYS A 181 12.23 10.03 0.22
CA CYS A 181 12.83 10.61 -0.97
C CYS A 181 12.03 10.21 -2.21
N LYS A 182 11.82 11.16 -3.13
CA LYS A 182 11.08 10.94 -4.39
C LYS A 182 11.73 9.88 -5.29
N THR A 183 13.05 9.69 -5.19
CA THR A 183 13.76 8.62 -5.92
C THR A 183 13.27 7.22 -5.51
N GLY A 184 12.68 7.06 -4.33
CA GLY A 184 12.03 5.81 -3.94
C GLY A 184 10.73 5.53 -4.68
N CYS A 185 10.16 6.53 -5.37
CA CYS A 185 8.94 6.41 -6.19
C CYS A 185 9.25 6.13 -7.67
N THR A 186 10.51 5.99 -8.04
CA THR A 186 10.90 5.65 -9.40
C THR A 186 11.68 4.36 -9.30
N ASN A 187 11.10 3.27 -9.78
CA ASN A 187 11.80 1.99 -9.92
C ASN A 187 13.08 2.19 -10.74
N ASP A 188 14.19 2.51 -10.09
CA ASP A 188 15.46 1.98 -10.52
C ASP A 188 15.34 0.49 -10.23
N ASP A 189 15.19 -0.34 -11.28
CA ASP A 189 14.98 -1.80 -11.26
C ASP A 189 16.11 -2.60 -10.57
N ASN A 190 16.82 -2.02 -9.60
CA ASN A 190 17.96 -2.60 -8.93
C ASN A 190 18.10 -2.25 -7.43
N ASP A 191 17.12 -1.61 -6.78
CA ASP A 191 17.14 -1.48 -5.31
C ASP A 191 15.91 -2.07 -4.65
N SER A 192 16.05 -3.34 -4.27
CA SER A 192 15.06 -4.08 -3.51
C SER A 192 14.78 -3.41 -2.16
N ILE A 193 13.56 -2.90 -2.00
CA ILE A 193 12.92 -2.53 -0.73
C ILE A 193 13.54 -1.29 -0.06
N GLY A 194 13.30 -0.13 -0.66
CA GLY A 194 13.50 1.19 -0.04
C GLY A 194 12.43 1.50 1.01
N GLY A 195 12.46 0.81 2.15
CA GLY A 195 11.78 1.30 3.36
C GLY A 195 12.41 2.63 3.83
N PRO A 196 11.77 3.38 4.75
CA PRO A 196 12.34 4.61 5.29
C PRO A 196 13.78 4.37 5.75
N ILE A 197 14.70 5.22 5.30
CA ILE A 197 16.15 5.06 5.53
C ILE A 197 16.39 5.21 7.03
N ARG A 198 16.46 4.09 7.75
CA ARG A 198 16.81 4.07 9.18
C ARG A 198 18.31 4.35 9.32
N ARG A 199 18.71 5.63 9.37
CA ARG A 199 20.06 5.99 9.84
C ARG A 199 20.11 5.82 11.36
N ARG A 200 20.94 4.86 11.81
CA ARG A 200 21.29 4.64 13.23
C ARG A 200 22.06 5.81 13.81
#